data_AF-A0A7C7KF49-F1
#
_entry.id   AF-A0A7C7KF49-F1
#
_cell.length_a   1.000
_cell.length_b   1.000
_cell.length_c   1.000
_cell.angle_alpha   90.00
_cell.angle_beta   90.00
_cell.angle_gamma   90.00
#
_symmetry.space_group_name_H-M   'P 1'
#
loop_
_entity.id
_entity.type
_entity.pdbx_description
1 polymer ?
#
loop_
_entity_poly.entity_id
_entity_poly.type
_entity_poly.pdbx_seq_one_letter_code
_entity_poly.pdbx_strand_id
1 'polypeptide(L)' 'MREAAIVSTARTPIGKAFRGAFNQTHGATLTGHAIKHAVRR' A
#
# COMPACT_ATOMS: atom_id res chain seq x y z
N MET A 1 28.94 -6.28 -11.49
CA MET A 1 28.20 -5.44 -10.50
C MET A 1 26.72 -5.57 -10.83
N ARG A 2 25.84 -5.80 -9.83
CA ARG A 2 24.39 -5.75 -10.02
C ARG A 2 23.88 -4.51 -9.31
N GLU A 3 23.24 -3.63 -10.07
CA GLU A 3 22.70 -2.37 -9.55
C GLU A 3 21.22 -2.60 -9.23
N ALA A 4 20.83 -2.27 -8.00
CA ALA A 4 19.43 -2.38 -7.57
C ALA A 4 18.70 -1.07 -7.89
N ALA A 5 17.51 -1.19 -8.48
CA ALA A 5 16.66 -0.04 -8.79
C ALA A 5 15.25 -0.24 -8.21
N ILE A 6 14.61 0.87 -7.82
CA ILE A 6 13.20 0.90 -7.41
C ILE A 6 12.38 1.26 -8.65
N VAL A 7 11.65 0.29 -9.18
CA VAL A 7 10.95 0.43 -10.48
C VAL A 7 9.53 0.99 -10.32
N SER A 8 8.87 0.72 -9.20
CA SER A 8 7.52 1.24 -8.90
C SER A 8 7.28 1.29 -7.39
N THR A 9 6.47 2.26 -6.95
CA THR A 9 6.06 2.40 -5.54
C THR A 9 4.59 2.75 -5.45
N ALA A 10 3.94 2.32 -4.37
CA ALA A 10 2.57 2.68 -4.02
C ALA A 10 2.35 2.58 -2.52
N ARG A 11 1.37 3.33 -2.01
CA ARG A 11 0.94 3.25 -0.62
C ARG A 11 -0.55 3.55 -0.48
N THR A 12 -1.14 3.10 0.61
CA THR A 12 -2.43 3.62 1.07
C THR A 12 -2.24 4.99 1.75
N PRO A 13 -3.32 5.80 1.85
CA PRO A 13 -3.38 6.91 2.80
C PRO A 13 -3.13 6.45 4.24
N ILE A 14 -2.85 7.39 5.14
CA ILE A 14 -2.76 7.13 6.58
C ILE A 14 -4.14 7.42 7.20
N GLY A 15 -4.73 6.42 7.82
CA GLY A 15 -5.96 6.56 8.60
C GLY A 15 -5.68 6.72 10.09
N LYS A 16 -6.57 7.41 10.81
CA LYS A 16 -6.55 7.44 12.28
C LYS A 16 -6.95 6.07 12.84
N ALA A 17 -6.21 5.56 13.82
CA ALA A 17 -6.57 4.32 14.50
C ALA A 17 -7.96 4.43 15.16
N PHE A 18 -8.77 3.37 15.08
CA PHE A 18 -10.12 3.21 15.65
C PHE A 18 -11.22 4.16 15.14
N ARG A 19 -10.88 5.34 14.59
CA ARG A 19 -11.84 6.39 14.20
C ARG A 19 -11.61 6.93 12.79
N GLY A 20 -10.70 6.33 12.02
CA GLY A 20 -10.36 6.76 10.66
C GLY A 20 -11.02 5.93 9.57
N ALA A 21 -10.75 6.32 8.32
CA ALA A 21 -11.34 5.71 7.12
C ALA A 21 -11.09 4.20 6.96
N PHE A 22 -10.04 3.66 7.57
CA PHE A 22 -9.68 2.24 7.49
C PHE A 22 -10.02 1.43 8.75
N ASN A 23 -10.87 1.95 9.64
CA ASN A 23 -11.21 1.29 10.90
C ASN A 23 -11.78 -0.13 10.73
N GLN A 24 -12.48 -0.39 9.63
CA GLN A 24 -13.08 -1.70 9.33
C GLN A 24 -12.35 -2.45 8.22
N THR A 25 -11.13 -2.02 7.84
CA THR A 25 -10.36 -2.66 6.76
C THR A 25 -9.20 -3.45 7.35
N HIS A 26 -9.14 -4.74 7.01
CA HIS A 26 -8.05 -5.60 7.47
C HIS A 26 -6.72 -5.23 6.77
N GLY A 27 -5.61 -5.41 7.47
CA GLY A 27 -4.27 -5.07 6.98
C GLY A 27 -3.93 -5.77 5.66
N ALA A 28 -4.28 -7.05 5.51
CA ALA A 28 -4.05 -7.78 4.27
C ALA A 28 -4.77 -7.15 3.07
N THR A 29 -5.99 -6.63 3.26
CA THR A 29 -6.76 -5.94 2.22
C THR A 29 -6.10 -4.62 1.83
N LEU A 30 -5.62 -3.83 2.80
CA LEU A 30 -4.90 -2.57 2.54
C LEU A 30 -3.61 -2.82 1.75
N THR A 31 -2.84 -3.83 2.13
CA THR A 31 -1.62 -4.22 1.41
C THR A 31 -1.94 -4.72 0.00
N GLY A 32 -2.98 -5.53 -0.17
CA GLY A 32 -3.44 -5.98 -1.49
C GLY A 32 -3.81 -4.82 -2.42
N HIS A 33 -4.47 -3.78 -1.89
CA HIS A 33 -4.74 -2.55 -2.63
C HIS A 33 -3.45 -1.83 -3.06
N ALA A 34 -2.49 -1.66 -2.15
CA ALA A 34 -1.20 -1.03 -2.48
C ALA A 34 -0.43 -1.81 -3.55
N ILE A 35 -0.35 -3.14 -3.44
CA ILE A 35 0.32 -4.01 -4.41
C ILE A 35 -0.34 -3.88 -5.79
N LYS A 36 -1.67 -3.94 -5.87
CA LYS A 36 -2.40 -3.77 -7.15
C LYS A 36 -2.04 -2.47 -7.87
N HIS A 37 -1.88 -1.38 -7.12
CA HIS A 37 -1.50 -0.09 -7.70
C HIS A 37 -0.01 0.00 -8.06
N ALA A 38 0.88 -0.64 -7.31
CA ALA A 38 2.30 -0.72 -7.67
C ALA A 38 2.50 -1.50 -8.98
N VAL A 39 1.73 -2.57 -9.20
CA VAL A 39 1.80 -3.40 -10.42
C VAL A 39 1.19 -2.70 -11.65
N ARG A 40 0.19 -1.83 -11.47
CA ARG A 40 -0.51 -1.15 -12.58
C ARG A 40 0.26 0.03 -13.18
N ARG A 41 1.22 0.61 -12.45
CA ARG A 41 2.05 1.74 -12.90
C ARG A 41 3.21 1.25 -13.74
#